data_AF-A0A520JH82-F1
#
_entry.id   AF-A0A520JH82-F1
#
_cell.length_a   1.000
_cell.length_b   1.000
_cell.length_c   1.000
_cell.angle_alpha   90.00
_cell.angle_beta   90.00
_cell.angle_gamma   90.00
#
_symmetry.space_group_name_H-M   'P 1'
#
loop_
_entity.id
_entity.type
_entity.pdbx_description
1 polymer ?
#
loop_
_entity_poly.entity_id
_entity_poly.type
_entity_poly.pdbx_seq_one_letter_code
_entity_poly.pdbx_strand_id
1 'polypeptide(L)'
;MTYQTHIAQLTNLIADQNGTWDAISPESVARMRLQNRFATGLDIARYTAAIMRKDMAAYDADPANYTQSLGCWHGFIAQQKMISIKKHFGTTDRRYLYLSGWMVAAMRSEFGPLPDQSMHEKTSVPALIEELYTFLRQADARELGMMFREVDAARATGNAIEEQRLLNAIENHQTHVVPIIADIDAGFGNAEATYLLARKMIEAGACTLQIENQVSDEKQCGHQDGKVTVPHCFSSL
;
A
#
# COMPACT_ATOMS: atom_id res chain seq x y z
N MET A 1 6.91 -17.81 -2.20
CA MET A 1 7.34 -19.13 -1.68
C MET A 1 6.21 -19.67 -0.83
N THR A 2 6.00 -20.99 -0.80
CA THR A 2 4.91 -21.59 0.01
C THR A 2 5.29 -21.62 1.48
N TYR A 3 4.29 -21.85 2.35
CA TYR A 3 4.51 -21.97 3.79
C TYR A 3 5.51 -23.09 4.12
N GLN A 4 5.33 -24.26 3.50
CA GLN A 4 6.21 -25.41 3.69
C GLN A 4 7.64 -25.16 3.19
N THR A 5 7.79 -24.42 2.08
CA THR A 5 9.13 -24.04 1.58
C THR A 5 9.88 -23.17 2.60
N HIS A 6 9.19 -22.23 3.24
CA HIS A 6 9.79 -21.40 4.27
C HIS A 6 10.23 -22.21 5.49
N ILE A 7 9.39 -23.15 5.96
CA ILE A 7 9.74 -24.04 7.08
C ILE A 7 10.98 -24.86 6.72
N ALA A 8 11.01 -25.51 5.56
CA ALA A 8 12.14 -26.34 5.15
C ALA A 8 13.46 -25.55 5.08
N GLN A 9 13.43 -24.34 4.50
CA GLN A 9 14.60 -23.46 4.46
C GLN A 9 15.08 -23.04 5.85
N LEU A 10 14.14 -22.73 6.76
CA LEU A 10 14.45 -22.31 8.12
C LEU A 10 14.98 -23.45 8.97
N THR A 11 14.45 -24.67 8.81
CA THR A 11 14.97 -25.86 9.48
C THR A 11 16.43 -26.09 9.11
N ASN A 12 16.78 -25.99 7.83
CA ASN A 12 18.17 -26.12 7.38
C ASN A 12 19.04 -24.99 7.95
N LEU A 13 18.58 -23.74 7.87
CA LEU A 13 19.31 -22.59 8.37
C LEU A 13 19.61 -22.68 9.88
N ILE A 14 18.63 -23.15 10.67
CA ILE A 14 18.79 -23.33 12.13
C ILE A 14 19.76 -24.47 12.42
N ALA A 15 19.69 -25.58 11.69
CA ALA A 15 20.60 -26.71 11.83
C ALA A 15 22.07 -26.31 11.57
N ASP A 16 22.31 -25.41 10.60
CA ASP A 16 23.64 -24.91 10.25
C ASP A 16 24.30 -24.08 11.38
N GLN A 17 23.55 -23.66 12.41
CA GLN A 17 24.06 -22.85 13.52
C GLN A 17 24.62 -23.67 14.70
N ASN A 18 24.87 -24.97 14.50
CA ASN A 18 25.54 -25.86 15.47
C ASN A 18 24.94 -25.81 16.90
N GLY A 19 23.61 -25.86 17.00
CA GLY A 19 22.90 -25.90 18.29
C GLY A 19 22.72 -24.55 18.98
N THR A 20 23.31 -23.47 18.47
CA THR A 20 23.17 -22.14 19.09
C THR A 20 21.76 -21.56 18.93
N TRP A 21 20.95 -22.10 18.01
CA TRP A 21 19.61 -21.62 17.65
C TRP A 21 18.49 -22.62 18.02
N ASP A 22 18.73 -23.58 18.90
CA ASP A 22 17.78 -24.66 19.25
C ASP A 22 16.44 -24.16 19.83
N ALA A 23 16.41 -22.94 20.38
CA ALA A 23 15.18 -22.32 20.90
C ALA A 23 14.28 -21.71 19.80
N ILE A 24 14.76 -21.62 18.55
CA ILE A 24 14.03 -20.98 17.45
C ILE A 24 13.13 -22.02 16.76
N SER A 25 11.83 -21.77 16.75
CA SER A 25 10.89 -22.57 15.95
C SER A 25 10.92 -22.14 14.47
N PRO A 26 11.30 -23.02 13.52
CA PRO A 26 11.25 -22.74 12.10
C PRO A 26 9.84 -22.32 11.64
N GLU A 27 8.82 -22.96 12.22
CA GLU A 27 7.43 -22.68 11.90
C GLU A 27 6.99 -21.29 12.34
N SER A 28 7.33 -20.88 13.57
CA SER A 28 7.00 -19.54 14.06
C SER A 28 7.64 -18.45 13.20
N VAL A 29 8.90 -18.63 12.79
CA VAL A 29 9.59 -17.70 11.90
C VAL A 29 8.97 -17.70 10.49
N ALA A 30 8.54 -18.85 9.97
CA ALA A 30 7.85 -18.94 8.69
C ALA A 30 6.53 -18.15 8.69
N ARG A 31 5.75 -18.26 9.77
CA ARG A 31 4.51 -17.48 9.96
C ARG A 31 4.79 -15.98 9.97
N MET A 32 5.80 -15.53 10.72
CA MET A 32 6.20 -14.12 10.78
C MET A 32 6.63 -13.59 9.39
N ARG A 33 7.35 -14.40 8.60
CA ARG A 33 7.72 -14.03 7.22
C ARG A 33 6.50 -13.89 6.31
N LEU A 34 5.56 -14.83 6.36
CA LEU A 34 4.33 -14.76 5.56
C LEU A 34 3.44 -13.59 5.95
N GLN A 35 3.35 -13.28 7.24
CA GLN A 35 2.63 -12.12 7.78
C GLN A 35 3.27 -10.79 7.37
N ASN A 36 4.54 -10.80 6.96
CA ASN A 36 5.27 -9.62 6.48
C ASN A 36 5.71 -9.80 5.01
N ARG A 37 4.76 -10.14 4.14
CA ARG A 37 4.99 -10.34 2.69
C ARG A 37 5.70 -9.18 2.01
N PHE A 38 5.39 -7.94 2.41
CA PHE A 38 5.99 -6.73 1.86
C PHE A 38 6.93 -6.12 2.89
N ALA A 39 8.24 -6.30 2.69
CA ALA A 39 9.26 -5.84 3.63
C ALA A 39 9.52 -4.33 3.50
N THR A 40 9.45 -3.80 2.28
CA THR A 40 9.73 -2.39 1.98
C THR A 40 8.61 -1.74 1.16
N GLY A 41 8.53 -0.41 1.19
CA GLY A 41 7.62 0.32 0.31
C GLY A 41 7.95 0.12 -1.17
N LEU A 42 9.22 -0.07 -1.55
CA LEU A 42 9.59 -0.38 -2.92
C LEU A 42 9.02 -1.73 -3.41
N ASP A 43 8.89 -2.72 -2.53
CA ASP A 43 8.23 -3.99 -2.89
C ASP A 43 6.74 -3.75 -3.19
N ILE A 44 6.09 -2.88 -2.40
CA ILE A 44 4.69 -2.47 -2.59
C ILE A 44 4.53 -1.69 -3.90
N ALA A 45 5.39 -0.71 -4.15
CA ALA A 45 5.34 0.12 -5.36
C ALA A 45 5.49 -0.74 -6.62
N ARG A 46 6.44 -1.68 -6.65
CA ARG A 46 6.62 -2.60 -7.78
C ARG A 46 5.41 -3.52 -7.96
N TYR A 47 4.93 -4.12 -6.87
CA TYR A 47 3.78 -5.01 -6.89
C TYR A 47 2.52 -4.31 -7.41
N THR A 48 2.21 -3.13 -6.88
CA THR A 48 1.01 -2.38 -7.22
C THR A 48 1.08 -1.70 -8.59
N ALA A 49 2.28 -1.31 -9.05
CA ALA A 49 2.48 -0.83 -10.43
C ALA A 49 2.08 -1.90 -11.46
N ALA A 50 2.45 -3.17 -11.22
CA ALA A 50 2.08 -4.27 -12.11
C ALA A 50 0.55 -4.47 -12.16
N ILE A 51 -0.14 -4.33 -11.03
CA ILE A 51 -1.61 -4.40 -10.97
C ILE A 51 -2.22 -3.27 -11.78
N MET A 52 -1.78 -2.03 -11.59
CA MET A 52 -2.34 -0.90 -12.30
C MET A 52 -2.13 -1.03 -13.82
N ARG A 53 -0.96 -1.47 -14.27
CA ARG A 53 -0.70 -1.73 -15.70
C ARG A 53 -1.62 -2.80 -16.28
N LYS A 54 -1.88 -3.87 -15.52
CA LYS A 54 -2.83 -4.91 -15.91
C LYS A 54 -4.25 -4.36 -16.03
N ASP A 55 -4.68 -3.54 -15.07
CA ASP A 55 -6.02 -2.97 -15.05
C ASP A 55 -6.22 -1.93 -16.17
N MET A 56 -5.20 -1.13 -16.49
CA MET A 56 -5.20 -0.24 -17.66
C MET A 56 -5.42 -1.02 -18.95
N ALA A 57 -4.67 -2.11 -19.16
CA ALA A 57 -4.83 -2.95 -20.34
C ALA A 57 -6.22 -3.62 -20.39
N ALA A 58 -6.80 -3.98 -19.24
CA ALA A 58 -8.15 -4.51 -19.16
C ALA A 58 -9.23 -3.47 -19.50
N TYR A 59 -9.03 -2.21 -19.11
CA TYR A 59 -9.90 -1.09 -19.48
C TYR A 59 -9.80 -0.75 -20.96
N ASP A 60 -8.59 -0.74 -21.53
CA ASP A 60 -8.37 -0.51 -22.97
C ASP A 60 -9.07 -1.57 -23.82
N ALA A 61 -9.09 -2.82 -23.35
CA ALA A 61 -9.79 -3.93 -24.01
C ALA A 61 -11.32 -3.84 -23.84
N ASP A 62 -11.80 -3.38 -22.69
CA ASP A 62 -13.22 -3.21 -22.39
C ASP A 62 -13.45 -2.15 -21.29
N PRO A 63 -14.05 -0.99 -21.64
CA PRO A 63 -14.30 0.11 -20.71
C PRO A 63 -15.19 -0.21 -19.50
N ALA A 64 -15.94 -1.32 -19.53
CA ALA A 64 -16.66 -1.80 -18.35
C ALA A 64 -15.70 -2.22 -17.23
N ASN A 65 -14.41 -2.42 -17.53
CA ASN A 65 -13.37 -2.82 -16.60
C ASN A 65 -12.64 -1.65 -15.94
N TYR A 66 -13.38 -0.59 -15.59
CA TYR A 66 -12.85 0.56 -14.88
C TYR A 66 -12.45 0.24 -13.43
N THR A 67 -11.62 1.10 -12.86
CA THR A 67 -11.15 1.04 -11.47
C THR A 67 -11.75 2.15 -10.62
N GLN A 68 -11.84 1.95 -9.30
CA GLN A 68 -12.42 2.95 -8.39
C GLN A 68 -11.57 3.12 -7.14
N SER A 69 -11.60 4.34 -6.59
CA SER A 69 -10.97 4.68 -5.31
C SER A 69 -11.82 5.68 -4.54
N LEU A 70 -11.58 5.73 -3.24
CA LEU A 70 -12.00 6.81 -2.35
C LEU A 70 -10.77 7.35 -1.64
N GLY A 71 -10.76 8.67 -1.42
CA GLY A 71 -9.75 9.34 -0.63
C GLY A 71 -9.67 8.76 0.78
N CYS A 72 -8.46 8.53 1.29
CA CYS A 72 -8.25 8.12 2.68
C CYS A 72 -7.23 9.03 3.34
N TRP A 73 -7.66 9.77 4.36
CA TRP A 73 -6.82 10.74 5.07
C TRP A 73 -5.98 10.13 6.21
N HIS A 74 -6.20 8.86 6.55
CA HIS A 74 -5.45 8.15 7.58
C HIS A 74 -5.39 6.65 7.30
N GLY A 75 -4.33 5.98 7.76
CA GLY A 75 -4.07 4.55 7.60
C GLY A 75 -5.23 3.68 8.06
N PHE A 76 -5.78 4.00 9.23
CA PHE A 76 -6.95 3.29 9.76
C PHE A 76 -8.18 3.36 8.83
N ILE A 77 -8.43 4.50 8.16
CA ILE A 77 -9.56 4.65 7.23
C ILE A 77 -9.35 3.75 6.01
N ALA A 78 -8.14 3.73 5.45
CA ALA A 78 -7.80 2.83 4.35
C ALA A 78 -7.90 1.35 4.75
N GLN A 79 -7.49 1.03 5.98
CA GLN A 79 -7.61 -0.32 6.54
C GLN A 79 -9.07 -0.78 6.58
N GLN A 80 -9.95 0.02 7.19
CA GLN A 80 -11.37 -0.31 7.28
C GLN A 80 -12.02 -0.36 5.90
N LYS A 81 -11.61 0.51 4.97
CA LYS A 81 -12.07 0.47 3.58
C LYS A 81 -11.74 -0.87 2.92
N MET A 82 -10.50 -1.33 3.01
CA MET A 82 -10.08 -2.59 2.39
C MET A 82 -10.69 -3.82 3.06
N ILE A 83 -10.81 -3.83 4.40
CA ILE A 83 -11.50 -4.89 5.14
C ILE A 83 -12.97 -4.97 4.69
N SER A 84 -13.65 -3.83 4.59
CA SER A 84 -15.03 -3.75 4.10
C SER A 84 -15.16 -4.28 2.67
N ILE A 85 -14.23 -3.91 1.78
CA ILE A 85 -14.23 -4.38 0.39
C ILE A 85 -14.10 -5.89 0.32
N LYS A 86 -13.11 -6.48 1.01
CA LYS A 86 -12.96 -7.94 1.04
C LYS A 86 -14.20 -8.63 1.62
N LYS A 87 -14.75 -8.10 2.71
CA LYS A 87 -15.94 -8.66 3.37
C LYS A 87 -17.18 -8.69 2.46
N HIS A 88 -17.43 -7.61 1.71
CA HIS A 88 -18.67 -7.45 0.97
C HIS A 88 -18.58 -7.80 -0.52
N PHE A 89 -17.39 -7.69 -1.13
CA PHE A 89 -17.19 -7.97 -2.56
C PHE A 89 -16.27 -9.17 -2.83
N GLY A 90 -15.63 -9.74 -1.80
CA GLY A 90 -14.81 -10.95 -1.92
C GLY A 90 -13.46 -10.77 -2.64
N THR A 91 -13.21 -9.62 -3.27
CA THR A 91 -11.95 -9.31 -3.95
C THR A 91 -11.55 -7.84 -3.81
N THR A 92 -10.25 -7.56 -3.84
CA THR A 92 -9.67 -6.20 -3.95
C THR A 92 -9.46 -5.75 -5.40
N ASP A 93 -9.70 -6.60 -6.39
CA ASP A 93 -9.49 -6.29 -7.81
C ASP A 93 -10.19 -4.99 -8.21
N ARG A 94 -9.49 -4.11 -8.94
CA ARG A 94 -10.01 -2.80 -9.42
C ARG A 94 -10.39 -1.79 -8.32
N ARG A 95 -10.01 -2.02 -7.06
CA ARG A 95 -10.25 -1.08 -5.94
C ARG A 95 -8.92 -0.53 -5.44
N TYR A 96 -8.76 0.78 -5.51
CA TYR A 96 -7.52 1.47 -5.17
C TYR A 96 -7.68 2.40 -3.95
N LEU A 97 -6.54 2.89 -3.46
CA LEU A 97 -6.47 4.05 -2.59
C LEU A 97 -6.29 5.34 -3.42
N TYR A 98 -6.85 6.44 -2.91
CA TYR A 98 -6.51 7.78 -3.39
C TYR A 98 -5.95 8.57 -2.20
N LEU A 99 -4.79 9.20 -2.40
CA LEU A 99 -4.25 10.17 -1.47
C LEU A 99 -4.57 11.55 -2.01
N SER A 100 -5.35 12.32 -1.25
CA SER A 100 -5.79 13.66 -1.62
C SER A 100 -4.89 14.71 -0.99
N GLY A 101 -4.26 15.58 -1.79
CA GLY A 101 -3.50 16.73 -1.30
C GLY A 101 -4.34 17.64 -0.41
N TRP A 102 -5.59 17.89 -0.81
CA TRP A 102 -6.57 18.64 0.00
C TRP A 102 -6.76 18.07 1.41
N MET A 103 -6.95 16.75 1.55
CA MET A 103 -7.13 16.13 2.87
C MET A 103 -5.84 16.13 3.70
N VAL A 104 -4.68 16.06 3.05
CA VAL A 104 -3.38 16.22 3.73
C VAL A 104 -3.28 17.64 4.30
N ALA A 105 -3.55 18.66 3.49
CA ALA A 105 -3.55 20.05 3.94
C ALA A 105 -4.53 20.29 5.10
N ALA A 106 -5.75 19.77 4.99
CA ALA A 106 -6.82 20.03 5.96
C ALA A 106 -6.65 19.27 7.29
N MET A 107 -6.03 18.09 7.31
CA MET A 107 -6.07 17.19 8.47
C MET A 107 -4.73 16.61 8.91
N ARG A 108 -3.67 16.73 8.10
CA ARG A 108 -2.39 16.06 8.35
C ARG A 108 -1.22 17.00 8.57
N SER A 109 -1.40 18.29 8.33
CA SER A 109 -0.34 19.26 8.55
C SER A 109 -0.06 19.48 10.04
N GLU A 110 1.21 19.56 10.40
CA GLU A 110 1.65 19.97 11.74
C GLU A 110 1.22 21.40 12.09
N PHE A 111 0.95 22.24 11.10
CA PHE A 111 0.43 23.60 11.27
C PHE A 111 -1.07 23.66 11.59
N GLY A 112 -1.74 22.50 11.67
CA GLY A 112 -3.19 22.41 11.77
C GLY A 112 -3.87 22.54 10.39
N PRO A 113 -5.20 22.76 10.34
CA PRO A 113 -5.94 22.79 9.09
C PRO A 113 -5.49 23.95 8.18
N LEU A 114 -4.99 23.61 6.99
CA LEU A 114 -4.60 24.55 5.94
C LEU A 114 -5.50 24.43 4.71
N PRO A 115 -5.65 25.51 3.92
CA PRO A 115 -6.28 25.41 2.61
C PRO A 115 -5.38 24.64 1.62
N ASP A 116 -5.99 24.16 0.55
CA ASP A 116 -5.35 23.36 -0.50
C ASP A 116 -4.51 24.21 -1.46
N GLN A 117 -3.38 24.69 -0.95
CA GLN A 117 -2.44 25.59 -1.64
C GLN A 117 -0.98 25.15 -1.45
N SER A 118 -0.75 23.85 -1.21
CA SER A 118 0.59 23.26 -1.02
C SER A 118 1.48 23.94 0.04
N MET A 119 0.87 24.61 1.03
CA MET A 119 1.59 25.33 2.10
C MET A 119 2.06 24.45 3.26
N HIS A 120 1.49 23.25 3.38
CA HIS A 120 1.88 22.29 4.41
C HIS A 120 3.27 21.72 4.13
N GLU A 121 3.90 21.19 5.16
CA GLU A 121 5.15 20.48 5.08
C GLU A 121 5.04 19.26 4.14
N LYS A 122 5.80 19.29 3.04
CA LYS A 122 5.72 18.28 1.97
C LYS A 122 6.01 16.84 2.44
N THR A 123 6.63 16.68 3.61
CA THR A 123 6.88 15.37 4.25
C THR A 123 5.60 14.66 4.69
N SER A 124 4.50 15.39 4.90
CA SER A 124 3.22 14.81 5.33
C SER A 124 2.56 13.96 4.24
N VAL A 125 2.87 14.22 2.98
CA VAL A 125 2.42 13.40 1.84
C VAL A 125 3.04 11.99 1.87
N PRO A 126 4.38 11.79 1.81
CA PRO A 126 4.97 10.46 1.89
C PRO A 126 4.74 9.78 3.25
N ALA A 127 4.66 10.53 4.35
CA ALA A 127 4.34 9.96 5.66
C ALA A 127 2.94 9.31 5.68
N LEU A 128 1.94 9.95 5.04
CA LEU A 128 0.62 9.35 4.89
C LEU A 128 0.65 8.10 4.01
N ILE A 129 1.43 8.07 2.92
CA ILE A 129 1.58 6.86 2.07
C ILE A 129 2.12 5.69 2.91
N GLU A 130 3.19 5.92 3.67
CA GLU A 130 3.80 4.91 4.52
C GLU A 130 2.82 4.43 5.61
N GLU A 131 2.07 5.34 6.23
CA GLU A 131 1.04 5.02 7.21
C GLU A 131 -0.08 4.15 6.60
N LEU A 132 -0.59 4.53 5.43
CA LEU A 132 -1.63 3.75 4.71
C LEU A 132 -1.16 2.31 4.51
N TYR A 133 0.05 2.11 3.99
CA TYR A 133 0.57 0.77 3.75
C TYR A 133 0.95 0.02 5.03
N THR A 134 1.38 0.71 6.08
CA THR A 134 1.61 0.10 7.40
C THR A 134 0.32 -0.52 7.94
N PHE A 135 -0.79 0.21 7.88
CA PHE A 135 -2.09 -0.30 8.33
C PHE A 135 -2.63 -1.44 7.46
N LEU A 136 -2.42 -1.40 6.14
CA LEU A 136 -2.82 -2.49 5.24
C LEU A 136 -1.99 -3.77 5.48
N ARG A 137 -0.67 -3.64 5.64
CA ARG A 137 0.21 -4.76 6.01
C ARG A 137 -0.19 -5.36 7.36
N GLN A 138 -0.57 -4.52 8.32
CA GLN A 138 -1.03 -5.01 9.61
C GLN A 138 -2.40 -5.72 9.52
N ALA A 139 -3.27 -5.34 8.56
CA ALA A 139 -4.50 -6.07 8.31
C ALA A 139 -4.22 -7.48 7.77
N ASP A 140 -3.28 -7.63 6.84
CA ASP A 140 -2.79 -8.93 6.36
C ASP A 140 -2.25 -9.77 7.51
N ALA A 141 -1.31 -9.21 8.28
CA ALA A 141 -0.67 -9.90 9.39
C ALA A 141 -1.68 -10.41 10.43
N ARG A 142 -2.70 -9.59 10.74
CA ARG A 142 -3.78 -9.96 11.64
C ARG A 142 -4.66 -11.07 11.07
N GLU A 143 -5.08 -10.97 9.81
CA GLU A 143 -5.91 -11.99 9.15
C GLU A 143 -5.17 -13.33 9.09
N LEU A 144 -3.93 -13.33 8.58
CA LEU A 144 -3.08 -14.51 8.54
C LEU A 144 -2.82 -15.09 9.94
N GLY A 145 -2.61 -14.22 10.94
CA GLY A 145 -2.45 -14.64 12.33
C GLY A 145 -3.68 -15.35 12.90
N MET A 146 -4.89 -14.94 12.52
CA MET A 146 -6.12 -15.67 12.89
C MET A 146 -6.17 -17.02 12.18
N MET A 147 -5.87 -17.06 10.88
CA MET A 147 -5.86 -18.32 10.11
C MET A 147 -4.85 -19.33 10.66
N PHE A 148 -3.66 -18.91 11.07
CA PHE A 148 -2.68 -19.81 11.70
C PHE A 148 -3.15 -20.36 13.05
N ARG A 149 -3.91 -19.58 13.83
CA ARG A 149 -4.52 -20.08 15.08
C ARG A 149 -5.59 -21.14 14.80
N GLU A 150 -6.35 -20.97 13.72
CA GLU A 150 -7.32 -21.98 13.27
C GLU A 150 -6.60 -23.26 12.80
N VAL A 151 -5.45 -23.14 12.12
CA VAL A 151 -4.60 -24.29 11.77
C VAL A 151 -4.15 -25.03 13.03
N ASP A 152 -3.69 -24.31 14.06
CA ASP A 152 -3.27 -24.91 15.33
C ASP A 152 -4.44 -25.62 16.04
N ALA A 153 -5.65 -25.04 16.00
CA ALA A 153 -6.85 -25.66 16.56
C ALA A 153 -7.27 -26.93 15.79
N ALA A 154 -7.18 -26.92 14.45
CA ALA A 154 -7.44 -28.09 13.62
C ALA A 154 -6.45 -29.23 13.92
N ARG A 155 -5.16 -28.90 14.09
CA ARG A 155 -4.12 -29.86 14.50
C ARG A 155 -4.36 -30.45 15.88
N ALA A 156 -4.73 -29.61 16.86
CA ALA A 156 -5.02 -30.05 18.22
C ALA A 156 -6.20 -31.04 18.30
N THR A 157 -7.13 -30.97 17.35
CA THR A 157 -8.27 -31.88 17.24
C THR A 157 -8.04 -33.06 16.28
N GLY A 158 -6.86 -33.15 15.66
CA GLY A 158 -6.53 -34.19 14.67
C GLY A 158 -7.29 -34.07 13.35
N ASN A 159 -7.89 -32.91 13.06
CA ASN A 159 -8.69 -32.70 11.86
C ASN A 159 -7.80 -32.33 10.65
N ALA A 160 -7.20 -33.35 10.04
CA ALA A 160 -6.27 -33.18 8.91
C ALA A 160 -6.92 -32.55 7.65
N ILE A 161 -8.22 -32.78 7.43
CA ILE A 161 -8.94 -32.19 6.28
C ILE A 161 -9.04 -30.68 6.46
N GLU A 162 -9.40 -30.23 7.65
CA GLU A 162 -9.54 -28.81 7.96
C GLU A 162 -8.18 -28.10 7.99
N GLU A 163 -7.15 -28.74 8.53
CA GLU A 163 -5.78 -28.23 8.44
C GLU A 163 -5.38 -27.96 6.98
N GLN A 164 -5.55 -28.94 6.09
CA GLN A 164 -5.18 -28.78 4.69
C GLN A 164 -5.99 -27.68 4.00
N ARG A 165 -7.29 -27.56 4.31
CA ARG A 165 -8.15 -26.49 3.80
C ARG A 165 -7.65 -25.12 4.22
N LEU A 166 -7.28 -24.95 5.49
CA LEU A 166 -6.78 -23.69 6.04
C LEU A 166 -5.40 -23.33 5.49
N LEU A 167 -4.49 -24.30 5.36
CA LEU A 167 -3.18 -24.08 4.73
C LEU A 167 -3.33 -23.62 3.26
N ASN A 168 -4.23 -24.25 2.50
CA ASN A 168 -4.54 -23.82 1.13
C ASN A 168 -5.12 -22.40 1.11
N ALA A 169 -5.96 -22.03 2.09
CA ALA A 169 -6.51 -20.68 2.19
C ALA A 169 -5.41 -19.64 2.51
N ILE A 170 -4.44 -19.99 3.36
CA ILE A 170 -3.29 -19.13 3.69
C ILE A 170 -2.42 -18.89 2.46
N GLU A 171 -2.15 -19.93 1.67
CA GLU A 171 -1.36 -19.80 0.43
C GLU A 171 -2.04 -18.91 -0.61
N ASN A 172 -3.37 -18.95 -0.66
CA ASN A 172 -4.18 -18.15 -1.58
C ASN A 172 -4.71 -16.85 -0.94
N HIS A 173 -4.17 -16.43 0.21
CA HIS A 173 -4.62 -15.23 0.90
C HIS A 173 -4.43 -13.99 0.00
N GLN A 174 -5.54 -13.31 -0.30
CA GLN A 174 -5.52 -12.04 -1.01
C GLN A 174 -5.18 -10.90 -0.04
N THR A 175 -4.05 -10.25 -0.31
CA THR A 175 -3.57 -9.09 0.46
C THR A 175 -4.53 -7.90 0.39
N HIS A 176 -4.57 -7.11 1.46
CA HIS A 176 -5.21 -5.80 1.51
C HIS A 176 -4.37 -4.70 0.82
N VAL A 177 -3.11 -4.97 0.48
CA VAL A 177 -2.24 -4.04 -0.23
C VAL A 177 -2.72 -3.89 -1.67
N VAL A 178 -3.19 -2.69 -1.99
CA VAL A 178 -3.72 -2.31 -3.32
C VAL A 178 -2.99 -1.07 -3.87
N PRO A 179 -3.09 -0.79 -5.18
CA PRO A 179 -2.55 0.43 -5.75
C PRO A 179 -3.07 1.71 -5.10
N ILE A 180 -2.21 2.72 -5.07
CA ILE A 180 -2.54 4.09 -4.66
C ILE A 180 -2.26 5.04 -5.81
N ILE A 181 -3.22 5.93 -6.08
CA ILE A 181 -3.01 7.14 -6.88
C ILE A 181 -2.71 8.25 -5.89
N ALA A 182 -1.49 8.79 -5.93
CA ALA A 182 -1.03 9.76 -4.95
C ALA A 182 -0.86 11.15 -5.57
N ASP A 183 -1.59 12.12 -5.03
CA ASP A 183 -1.50 13.53 -5.37
C ASP A 183 -0.17 14.14 -4.88
N ILE A 184 0.59 14.77 -5.78
CA ILE A 184 1.83 15.50 -5.49
C ILE A 184 1.66 17.01 -5.68
N ASP A 185 0.43 17.49 -5.84
CA ASP A 185 0.12 18.85 -6.26
C ASP A 185 0.88 19.21 -7.56
N ALA A 186 1.51 20.38 -7.60
CA ALA A 186 2.42 20.81 -8.66
C ALA A 186 3.90 20.49 -8.34
N GLY A 187 4.18 19.58 -7.40
CA GLY A 187 5.54 19.13 -7.09
C GLY A 187 6.26 19.87 -5.95
N PHE A 188 5.57 20.78 -5.23
CA PHE A 188 6.10 21.53 -4.08
C PHE A 188 7.42 22.27 -4.38
N GLY A 189 7.52 22.88 -5.57
CA GLY A 189 8.68 23.65 -6.01
C GLY A 189 9.02 23.43 -7.48
N ASN A 190 10.31 23.50 -7.80
CA ASN A 190 10.81 23.24 -9.16
C ASN A 190 10.90 21.73 -9.48
N ALA A 191 11.41 21.40 -10.67
CA ALA A 191 11.58 20.00 -11.10
C ALA A 191 12.48 19.17 -10.17
N GLU A 192 13.52 19.77 -9.57
CA GLU A 192 14.41 19.08 -8.62
C GLU A 192 13.68 18.76 -7.31
N ALA A 193 12.92 19.72 -6.77
CA ALA A 193 12.07 19.50 -5.60
C ALA A 193 11.01 18.42 -5.86
N THR A 194 10.42 18.44 -7.06
CA THR A 194 9.45 17.43 -7.52
C THR A 194 10.07 16.05 -7.53
N TYR A 195 11.28 15.90 -8.09
CA TYR A 195 12.00 14.63 -8.11
C TYR A 195 12.27 14.10 -6.69
N LEU A 196 12.76 14.95 -5.78
CA LEU A 196 13.07 14.55 -4.41
C LEU A 196 11.83 14.09 -3.65
N LEU A 197 10.69 14.76 -3.84
CA LEU A 197 9.42 14.39 -3.23
C LEU A 197 8.85 13.10 -3.84
N ALA A 198 8.81 13.01 -5.17
CA ALA A 198 8.34 11.83 -5.90
C ALA A 198 9.12 10.58 -5.49
N ARG A 199 10.46 10.68 -5.36
CA ARG A 199 11.29 9.57 -4.90
C ARG A 199 10.87 9.08 -3.52
N LYS A 200 10.66 9.98 -2.55
CA LYS A 200 10.20 9.62 -1.20
C LYS A 200 8.81 9.00 -1.20
N MET A 201 7.90 9.48 -2.04
CA MET A 201 6.54 8.90 -2.17
C MET A 201 6.59 7.47 -2.73
N ILE A 202 7.46 7.21 -3.70
CA ILE A 202 7.67 5.87 -4.27
C ILE A 202 8.35 4.94 -3.25
N GLU A 203 9.37 5.43 -2.53
CA GLU A 203 10.02 4.71 -1.43
C GLU A 203 9.02 4.32 -0.32
N ALA A 204 8.03 5.16 -0.05
CA ALA A 204 6.92 4.89 0.88
C ALA A 204 5.88 3.88 0.35
N GLY A 205 5.86 3.63 -0.97
CA GLY A 205 5.04 2.59 -1.60
C GLY A 205 4.11 3.04 -2.72
N ALA A 206 4.10 4.32 -3.09
CA ALA A 206 3.27 4.77 -4.21
C ALA A 206 3.77 4.23 -5.55
N CYS A 207 2.86 3.65 -6.33
CA CYS A 207 3.13 3.24 -7.70
C CYS A 207 2.76 4.30 -8.75
N THR A 208 1.90 5.25 -8.38
CA THR A 208 1.35 6.27 -9.28
C THR A 208 1.32 7.62 -8.61
N LEU A 209 1.82 8.62 -9.31
CA LEU A 209 1.85 10.01 -8.90
C LEU A 209 0.97 10.82 -9.85
N GLN A 210 0.07 11.62 -9.31
CA GLN A 210 -0.72 12.60 -10.03
C GLN A 210 -0.08 13.97 -9.80
N ILE A 211 0.33 14.64 -10.88
CA ILE A 211 0.88 16.00 -10.88
C ILE A 211 -0.01 16.90 -11.75
N GLU A 212 -0.14 18.17 -11.36
CA GLU A 212 -0.94 19.16 -12.09
C GLU A 212 -0.08 20.29 -12.66
N ASN A 213 -0.59 20.98 -13.69
CA ASN A 213 0.09 22.08 -14.38
C ASN A 213 -0.28 23.47 -13.81
N GLN A 214 -0.84 23.52 -12.60
CA GLN A 214 -1.14 24.78 -11.92
C GLN A 214 0.11 25.35 -11.25
N VAL A 215 0.15 26.66 -11.05
CA VAL A 215 1.25 27.28 -10.30
C VAL A 215 1.08 26.96 -8.81
N SER A 216 2.14 26.48 -8.16
CA SER A 216 2.09 25.96 -6.78
C SER A 216 1.79 27.02 -5.71
N ASP A 217 2.17 28.27 -5.93
CA ASP A 217 2.01 29.40 -5.00
C ASP A 217 0.69 30.17 -5.18
N GLU A 218 0.08 30.08 -6.36
CA GLU A 218 -1.28 30.53 -6.65
C GLU A 218 -2.26 29.35 -6.82
N LYS A 219 -1.88 28.17 -6.28
CA LYS A 219 -2.73 26.97 -6.34
C LYS A 219 -4.05 27.27 -5.62
N GLN A 220 -5.14 26.93 -6.29
CA GLN A 220 -6.48 26.97 -5.73
C GLN A 220 -7.16 25.63 -5.97
N CYS A 221 -8.08 25.30 -5.07
CA CYS A 221 -8.95 24.14 -5.20
C CYS A 221 -9.59 24.09 -6.60
N GLY A 222 -9.70 22.90 -7.20
CA GLY A 222 -10.16 22.72 -8.58
C GLY A 222 -11.53 23.32 -8.93
N HIS A 223 -12.35 23.63 -7.92
CA HIS A 223 -13.69 24.22 -8.04
C HIS A 223 -13.72 25.75 -7.94
N GLN A 224 -12.58 26.42 -7.72
CA GLN A 224 -12.50 27.88 -7.63
C GLN A 224 -12.12 28.50 -8.99
N ASP A 225 -12.73 29.65 -9.29
CA ASP A 225 -12.36 30.51 -10.42
C ASP A 225 -11.14 31.35 -10.05
N GLY A 226 -10.08 31.32 -10.86
CA GLY A 226 -8.80 32.00 -10.56
C GLY A 226 -7.55 31.14 -10.69
N LYS A 227 -7.68 29.89 -11.17
CA LYS A 227 -6.57 28.97 -11.41
C LYS A 227 -5.58 29.52 -12.44
N VAL A 228 -4.29 29.49 -12.11
CA VAL A 228 -3.20 29.87 -13.01
C VAL A 228 -2.42 28.63 -13.44
N THR A 229 -2.11 28.53 -14.73
CA THR A 229 -1.38 27.39 -15.33
C THR A 229 0.03 27.78 -15.75
N VAL A 230 0.96 26.85 -15.69
CA VAL A 230 2.30 27.01 -16.29
C VAL A 230 2.31 26.65 -17.78
N PRO A 231 3.22 27.23 -18.59
CA PRO A 231 3.46 26.77 -19.97
C PRO A 231 3.93 25.31 -20.02
N HIS A 232 3.65 24.61 -21.13
CA HIS A 232 4.06 23.22 -21.33
C HIS A 232 5.59 23.00 -21.30
N CYS A 233 6.37 24.03 -21.62
CA CYS A 233 7.84 24.04 -21.53
C CYS A 233 8.33 25.47 -21.26
N PHE A 234 9.35 25.61 -20.41
CA PHE A 234 10.25 26.76 -20.41
C PHE A 234 11.44 26.39 -21.32
N SER A 235 11.60 27.05 -22.47
CA SER A 235 12.90 27.05 -23.13
C SER A 235 13.82 27.93 -22.30
N SER A 236 14.90 27.36 -21.76
CA SER A 236 16.01 28.14 -21.24
C SER A 236 16.57 29.01 -22.37
N LEU A 237 16.32 30.31 -22.30
CA LEU A 237 17.27 31.32 -22.75
C LEU A 237 18.21 31.62 -21.58
#